data_AF-A0A804INA4-F1
#
_entry.id   AF-A0A804INA4-F1
#
_cell.length_a   1.000
_cell.length_b   1.000
_cell.length_c   1.000
_cell.angle_alpha   90.00
_cell.angle_beta   90.00
_cell.angle_gamma   90.00
#
_symmetry.space_group_name_H-M   'P 1'
#
loop_
_entity.id
_entity.type
_entity.pdbx_description
1 polymer ?
#
loop_
_entity_poly.entity_id
_entity_poly.type
_entity_poly.pdbx_seq_one_letter_code
_entity_poly.pdbx_strand_id
1 'polypeptide(L)'
;MWTKVIFHLYGHRLVKDEHHKLIRHTRGSRSFVATNKIQGRGIMWNRIYPSNKYGMVGCGSIHHPQPKDLRNLEPRTLISHQQIPVMAPEAWLIDESDEDQRLPHHRNPKEFVSLSKLQEIGVLYWHLDPKNYESSEELKKIREDRGYNYMDLLELCPGKVENYEEKLKNFYREHIHADEEIRYCLEGSGYFDVRDKDDTWIRIWIKEGDMIVLPAGIYHRFTLDTSNYVKLMRLFIGEPVWAAYNRPQEDHPARQVYIKTLESSGVAVKAH
;
A
#
# COMPACT_ATOMS: atom_id res chain seq x y z
N MET A 1 -47.01 -14.96 2.26
CA MET A 1 -46.71 -14.70 3.69
C MET A 1 -45.49 -13.80 3.72
N TRP A 2 -45.63 -12.57 4.20
CA TRP A 2 -44.52 -11.63 4.38
C TRP A 2 -44.57 -11.13 5.83
N THR A 3 -43.50 -11.36 6.58
CA THR A 3 -43.27 -10.76 7.90
C THR A 3 -42.79 -9.33 7.70
N LYS A 4 -43.52 -8.36 8.24
CA LYS A 4 -43.09 -6.95 8.32
C LYS A 4 -42.15 -6.80 9.52
N VAL A 5 -40.97 -6.21 9.32
CA VAL A 5 -40.13 -5.68 10.40
C VAL A 5 -40.26 -4.16 10.37
N ILE A 6 -40.62 -3.55 11.50
CA ILE A 6 -40.73 -2.10 11.67
C ILE A 6 -39.58 -1.65 12.58
N PHE A 7 -38.77 -0.70 12.15
CA PHE A 7 -37.77 -0.03 12.99
C PHE A 7 -38.32 1.33 13.44
N HIS A 8 -38.18 1.66 14.73
CA HIS A 8 -38.38 3.01 15.26
C HIS A 8 -37.02 3.60 15.63
N LEU A 9 -36.79 4.87 15.28
CA LEU A 9 -35.61 5.64 15.67
C LEU A 9 -35.91 6.43 16.96
N TYR A 10 -35.11 6.20 18.00
CA TYR A 10 -35.03 7.05 19.19
C TYR A 10 -33.55 7.21 19.57
N GLY A 11 -32.93 8.35 19.23
CA GLY A 11 -31.52 8.63 19.56
C GLY A 11 -30.50 7.68 18.91
N HIS A 12 -29.20 8.00 19.02
CA HIS A 12 -28.10 7.28 18.37
C HIS A 12 -27.81 5.88 18.98
N ARG A 13 -28.77 4.95 18.90
CA ARG A 13 -28.55 3.50 19.08
C ARG A 13 -29.71 2.67 18.50
N LEU A 14 -29.37 1.61 17.76
CA LEU A 14 -30.31 0.56 17.32
C LEU A 14 -30.34 -0.55 18.39
N VAL A 15 -31.53 -0.90 18.89
CA VAL A 15 -31.74 -2.04 19.81
C VAL A 15 -32.88 -2.91 19.27
N LYS A 16 -32.66 -4.24 19.23
CA LYS A 16 -33.71 -5.25 18.98
C LYS A 16 -34.43 -5.52 20.31
N ASP A 17 -35.76 -5.43 20.33
CA ASP A 17 -36.57 -5.92 21.45
C ASP A 17 -37.53 -7.02 20.97
N GLU A 18 -37.28 -8.24 21.44
CA GLU A 18 -38.28 -9.30 21.52
C GLU A 18 -38.87 -9.25 22.92
N HIS A 19 -40.16 -8.89 23.03
CA HIS A 19 -41.11 -9.21 24.11
C HIS A 19 -42.11 -8.06 24.37
N HIS A 20 -43.40 -8.41 24.35
CA HIS A 20 -44.54 -7.53 24.59
C HIS A 20 -44.49 -6.86 25.97
N LYS A 21 -44.63 -5.52 26.02
CA LYS A 21 -45.36 -4.81 27.09
C LYS A 21 -45.73 -3.38 26.67
N LEU A 22 -46.96 -3.02 27.02
CA LEU A 22 -47.73 -1.84 26.64
C LEU A 22 -47.35 -0.62 27.51
N ILE A 23 -46.88 0.50 26.93
CA ILE A 23 -46.96 1.84 27.56
C ILE A 23 -47.30 2.92 26.51
N ARG A 24 -48.18 3.84 26.92
CA ARG A 24 -48.95 4.84 26.15
C ARG A 24 -48.11 6.03 25.60
N HIS A 25 -48.65 6.59 24.51
CA HIS A 25 -48.40 7.85 23.75
C HIS A 25 -47.61 9.00 24.43
N THR A 26 -46.81 9.80 23.71
CA THR A 26 -47.29 10.92 22.84
C THR A 26 -46.38 11.34 21.65
N ARG A 27 -47.02 11.47 20.48
CA ARG A 27 -46.87 12.42 19.34
C ARG A 27 -45.51 12.62 18.64
N GLY A 28 -45.48 12.22 17.35
CA GLY A 28 -44.83 12.99 16.27
C GLY A 28 -43.95 12.19 15.30
N SER A 29 -44.51 11.39 14.40
CA SER A 29 -43.75 10.73 13.32
C SER A 29 -44.40 10.98 11.95
N ARG A 30 -43.62 11.54 11.01
CA ARG A 30 -43.93 11.60 9.57
C ARG A 30 -43.45 10.32 8.90
N SER A 31 -44.29 9.71 8.07
CA SER A 31 -43.97 8.52 7.28
C SER A 31 -43.78 8.91 5.82
N PHE A 32 -42.73 8.41 5.16
CA PHE A 32 -42.60 8.43 3.69
C PHE A 32 -42.61 6.99 3.16
N VAL A 33 -43.31 6.80 2.03
CA VAL A 33 -43.43 5.54 1.29
C VAL A 33 -42.81 5.77 -0.08
N ALA A 34 -41.91 4.89 -0.51
CA ALA A 34 -41.53 4.76 -1.92
C ALA A 34 -41.42 3.27 -2.27
N THR A 35 -42.13 2.88 -3.34
CA THR A 35 -42.27 1.51 -3.82
C THR A 35 -41.31 1.25 -4.98
N ASN A 36 -40.63 0.10 -4.97
CA ASN A 36 -39.88 -0.40 -6.13
C ASN A 36 -40.80 -1.22 -7.02
N LYS A 37 -40.82 -0.90 -8.32
CA LYS A 37 -41.53 -1.64 -9.36
C LYS A 37 -40.52 -2.52 -10.10
N ILE A 38 -40.67 -3.83 -9.97
CA ILE A 38 -40.04 -4.81 -10.88
C ILE A 38 -41.06 -5.12 -11.97
N GLN A 39 -40.73 -4.80 -13.22
CA GLN A 39 -41.40 -5.36 -14.40
C GLN A 39 -40.32 -5.74 -15.41
N GLY A 40 -40.24 -7.03 -15.71
CA GLY A 40 -39.45 -7.55 -16.82
C GLY A 40 -40.18 -7.36 -18.16
N ARG A 41 -39.40 -7.20 -19.23
CA ARG A 41 -39.55 -7.85 -20.55
C ARG A 41 -38.39 -7.39 -21.43
N GLY A 42 -37.72 -8.37 -22.06
CA GLY A 42 -36.55 -8.16 -22.89
C GLY A 42 -36.88 -7.58 -24.27
N ILE A 43 -35.85 -7.02 -24.91
CA ILE A 43 -35.78 -6.79 -26.36
C ILE A 43 -34.30 -6.91 -26.77
N MET A 44 -34.02 -7.80 -27.71
CA MET A 44 -32.74 -7.91 -28.44
C MET A 44 -32.47 -6.66 -29.26
N TRP A 45 -31.23 -6.17 -29.26
CA TRP A 45 -30.71 -5.31 -30.31
C TRP A 45 -29.29 -5.70 -30.70
N ASN A 46 -29.14 -6.12 -31.96
CA ASN A 46 -27.89 -6.23 -32.70
C ASN A 46 -27.28 -4.84 -32.95
N ARG A 47 -25.96 -4.72 -32.85
CA ARG A 47 -25.13 -3.65 -33.44
C ARG A 47 -23.71 -4.19 -33.56
N ILE A 48 -23.28 -4.76 -34.69
CA ILE A 48 -22.77 -4.12 -35.92
C ILE A 48 -21.90 -2.88 -35.61
N TYR A 49 -20.58 -3.07 -35.71
CA TYR A 49 -19.62 -2.00 -35.99
C TYR A 49 -18.98 -2.24 -37.37
N PRO A 50 -18.71 -1.16 -38.14
CA PRO A 50 -18.40 -1.24 -39.55
C PRO A 50 -16.92 -1.53 -39.84
N SER A 51 -16.75 -2.23 -40.95
CA SER A 51 -15.54 -2.35 -41.77
C SER A 51 -14.98 -0.99 -42.19
N ASN A 52 -13.65 -0.85 -42.24
CA ASN A 52 -13.01 0.10 -43.14
C ASN A 52 -11.97 -0.60 -44.03
N LYS A 53 -12.22 -0.51 -45.33
CA LYS A 53 -11.36 -0.89 -46.45
C LYS A 53 -10.60 0.35 -46.93
N TYR A 54 -9.30 0.24 -47.09
CA TYR A 54 -8.49 0.92 -48.11
C TYR A 54 -7.44 -0.14 -48.50
N GLY A 55 -7.24 -0.59 -49.74
CA GLY A 55 -7.24 0.13 -51.01
C GLY A 55 -5.80 0.15 -51.53
N MET A 56 -5.37 -0.89 -52.24
CA MET A 56 -4.13 -0.93 -53.04
C MET A 56 -4.23 0.12 -54.18
N VAL A 57 -3.19 0.72 -54.77
CA VAL A 57 -2.00 0.17 -55.46
C VAL A 57 -1.02 1.32 -55.78
N GLY A 58 0.29 1.02 -55.89
CA GLY A 58 1.28 1.90 -56.51
C GLY A 58 2.68 1.27 -56.57
N CYS A 59 3.17 1.04 -57.78
CA CYS A 59 4.33 0.22 -58.18
C CYS A 59 5.70 0.82 -57.78
N GLY A 60 6.68 -0.03 -57.44
CA GLY A 60 8.07 0.36 -57.23
C GLY A 60 9.02 -0.83 -56.97
N SER A 61 9.64 -1.29 -58.05
CA SER A 61 10.77 -2.21 -58.24
C SER A 61 11.54 -2.82 -57.03
N ILE A 62 11.49 -4.15 -57.05
CA ILE A 62 12.36 -5.21 -56.50
C ILE A 62 13.84 -4.83 -56.40
N HIS A 63 14.47 -5.01 -55.22
CA HIS A 63 15.86 -5.44 -55.04
C HIS A 63 15.93 -6.36 -53.80
N HIS A 64 16.34 -7.62 -53.99
CA HIS A 64 16.59 -8.60 -52.92
C HIS A 64 18.04 -8.50 -52.43
N PRO A 65 18.32 -8.23 -51.15
CA PRO A 65 19.59 -8.55 -50.54
C PRO A 65 19.56 -9.97 -49.92
N GLN A 66 20.61 -10.74 -50.23
CA GLN A 66 20.90 -12.08 -49.74
C GLN A 66 20.92 -12.16 -48.20
N PRO A 67 20.61 -13.33 -47.58
CA PRO A 67 20.69 -13.48 -46.13
C PRO A 67 22.15 -13.46 -45.68
N LYS A 68 22.51 -12.51 -44.80
CA LYS A 68 23.79 -12.55 -44.09
C LYS A 68 23.67 -13.52 -42.91
N ASP A 69 24.63 -14.44 -42.86
CA ASP A 69 24.83 -15.44 -41.83
C ASP A 69 24.84 -14.79 -40.42
N LEU A 70 23.88 -15.17 -39.57
CA LEU A 70 23.68 -14.64 -38.22
C LEU A 70 24.41 -15.46 -37.14
N ARG A 71 25.48 -16.16 -37.52
CA ARG A 71 26.37 -16.83 -36.58
C ARG A 71 27.64 -16.00 -36.47
N ASN A 72 27.89 -15.47 -35.26
CA ASN A 72 29.06 -14.68 -34.83
C ASN A 72 28.83 -13.16 -34.67
N LEU A 73 27.84 -12.77 -33.85
CA LEU A 73 27.86 -11.46 -33.18
C LEU A 73 28.07 -11.68 -31.68
N GLU A 74 29.31 -11.50 -31.25
CA GLU A 74 29.70 -11.32 -29.85
C GLU A 74 28.83 -10.22 -29.19
N PRO A 75 28.34 -10.41 -27.95
CA PRO A 75 27.49 -9.42 -27.31
C PRO A 75 28.31 -8.17 -26.96
N ARG A 76 28.15 -7.12 -27.77
CA ARG A 76 28.63 -5.77 -27.42
C ARG A 76 27.90 -5.30 -26.18
N THR A 77 28.64 -5.24 -25.08
CA THR A 77 28.29 -4.51 -23.86
C THR A 77 27.99 -3.06 -24.19
N LEU A 78 26.70 -2.73 -24.29
CA LEU A 78 26.21 -1.35 -24.19
C LEU A 78 26.13 -1.01 -22.70
N ILE A 79 27.26 -0.62 -22.11
CA ILE A 79 27.27 0.06 -20.81
C ILE A 79 27.33 1.56 -21.11
N SER A 80 26.19 2.21 -20.93
CA SER A 80 26.12 3.64 -20.64
C SER A 80 24.79 3.93 -19.97
N HIS A 81 24.66 3.52 -18.71
CA HIS A 81 23.76 4.19 -17.79
C HIS A 81 24.67 4.82 -16.74
N GLN A 82 24.60 6.15 -16.63
CA GLN A 82 25.06 6.83 -15.43
C GLN A 82 24.25 6.25 -14.29
N GLN A 83 24.87 5.33 -13.55
CA GLN A 83 24.29 4.71 -12.39
C GLN A 83 24.30 5.78 -11.30
N ILE A 84 23.19 6.54 -11.20
CA ILE A 84 22.92 7.32 -10.00
C ILE A 84 23.05 6.32 -8.84
N PRO A 85 23.92 6.56 -7.83
CA PRO A 85 24.00 5.66 -6.71
C PRO A 85 22.60 5.57 -6.11
N VAL A 86 22.02 4.36 -6.12
CA VAL A 86 20.77 4.09 -5.42
C VAL A 86 21.06 4.38 -3.96
N MET A 87 20.65 5.55 -3.48
CA MET A 87 20.77 5.91 -2.07
C MET A 87 19.83 4.97 -1.33
N ALA A 88 20.38 3.92 -0.71
CA ALA A 88 19.63 3.04 0.16
C ALA A 88 19.16 3.82 1.40
N PRO A 89 18.02 3.46 2.02
CA PRO A 89 17.57 4.15 3.22
C PRO A 89 18.55 3.83 4.35
N GLU A 90 18.76 4.79 5.25
CA GLU A 90 19.51 4.53 6.47
C GLU A 90 18.64 3.71 7.44
N ALA A 91 19.15 2.58 7.89
CA ALA A 91 18.49 1.74 8.89
C ALA A 91 19.47 1.28 9.97
N TRP A 92 19.00 1.08 11.20
CA TRP A 92 19.83 0.69 12.34
C TRP A 92 19.04 -0.01 13.45
N LEU A 93 19.73 -0.75 14.31
CA LEU A 93 19.14 -1.28 15.54
C LEU A 93 19.01 -0.16 16.57
N ILE A 94 17.85 -0.12 17.25
CA ILE A 94 17.58 0.90 18.26
C ILE A 94 17.88 0.44 19.68
N ASP A 95 18.15 1.39 20.56
CA ASP A 95 18.24 1.18 22.00
C ASP A 95 16.86 0.88 22.65
N GLU A 96 16.87 0.53 23.93
CA GLU A 96 15.65 0.26 24.72
C GLU A 96 15.24 1.46 25.59
N SER A 97 15.71 2.67 25.29
CA SER A 97 15.35 3.85 26.09
C SER A 97 13.89 4.24 25.92
N ASP A 98 13.34 4.88 26.96
CA ASP A 98 12.00 5.45 26.99
C ASP A 98 11.98 6.95 26.68
N GLU A 99 13.07 7.46 26.08
CA GLU A 99 13.16 8.84 25.60
C GLU A 99 12.17 9.12 24.45
N ASP A 100 12.13 10.36 23.97
CA ASP A 100 11.25 10.78 22.87
C ASP A 100 11.47 9.91 21.63
N GLN A 101 10.46 9.10 21.29
CA GLN A 101 10.43 8.17 20.15
C GLN A 101 10.87 8.78 18.80
N ARG A 102 10.80 10.11 18.65
CA ARG A 102 11.19 10.86 17.46
C ARG A 102 12.70 11.07 17.35
N LEU A 103 13.47 10.76 18.39
CA LEU A 103 14.94 10.79 18.36
C LEU A 103 15.48 9.59 17.57
N PRO A 104 16.73 9.60 17.09
CA PRO A 104 17.25 8.47 16.32
C PRO A 104 17.34 7.13 17.10
N HIS A 105 17.50 7.16 18.43
CA HIS A 105 17.65 5.96 19.28
C HIS A 105 18.75 4.99 18.81
N HIS A 106 19.89 5.49 18.34
CA HIS A 106 21.01 4.60 18.00
C HIS A 106 21.53 3.88 19.26
N ARG A 107 21.79 2.57 19.14
CA ARG A 107 22.63 1.86 20.10
C ARG A 107 24.04 2.46 20.19
N ASN A 108 24.74 2.13 21.27
CA ASN A 108 26.15 2.48 21.47
C ASN A 108 27.00 1.19 21.65
N PRO A 109 27.84 0.82 20.67
CA PRO A 109 28.13 1.52 19.42
C PRO A 109 26.95 1.49 18.43
N LYS A 110 26.97 2.36 17.41
CA LYS A 110 25.95 2.38 16.36
C LYS A 110 25.98 1.06 15.56
N GLU A 111 24.81 0.47 15.34
CA GLU A 111 24.65 -0.78 14.60
C GLU A 111 23.74 -0.57 13.39
N PHE A 112 24.33 -0.29 12.22
CA PHE A 112 23.58 -0.09 10.97
C PHE A 112 23.12 -1.41 10.35
N VAL A 113 21.97 -1.36 9.68
CA VAL A 113 21.35 -2.48 8.98
C VAL A 113 21.37 -2.19 7.48
N SER A 114 21.87 -3.13 6.68
CA SER A 114 21.92 -2.98 5.22
C SER A 114 20.56 -3.24 4.58
N LEU A 115 20.34 -2.70 3.38
CA LEU A 115 19.13 -2.97 2.60
C LEU A 115 18.91 -4.48 2.35
N SER A 116 19.98 -5.25 2.14
CA SER A 116 19.89 -6.71 1.99
C SER A 116 19.25 -7.38 3.22
N LYS A 117 19.59 -6.93 4.43
CA LYS A 117 18.98 -7.47 5.66
C LYS A 117 17.50 -7.10 5.78
N LEU A 118 17.10 -5.92 5.29
CA LEU A 118 15.69 -5.53 5.21
C LEU A 118 14.93 -6.41 4.19
N GLN A 119 15.55 -6.71 3.05
CA GLN A 119 14.97 -7.61 2.05
C GLN A 119 14.80 -9.04 2.57
N GLU A 120 15.70 -9.52 3.42
CA GLU A 120 15.57 -10.84 4.08
C GLU A 120 14.35 -10.95 5.00
N ILE A 121 13.82 -9.83 5.50
CA ILE A 121 12.57 -9.77 6.28
C ILE A 121 11.36 -9.32 5.43
N GLY A 122 11.53 -9.27 4.11
CA GLY A 122 10.49 -8.97 3.12
C GLY A 122 10.24 -7.47 2.88
N VAL A 123 11.03 -6.58 3.48
CA VAL A 123 10.91 -5.14 3.25
C VAL A 123 11.53 -4.80 1.90
N LEU A 124 10.75 -4.15 1.02
CA LEU A 124 11.21 -3.72 -0.30
C LEU A 124 11.39 -2.20 -0.34
N TYR A 125 12.26 -1.74 -1.23
CA TYR A 125 12.67 -0.35 -1.31
C TYR A 125 12.95 0.08 -2.75
N TRP A 126 12.55 1.32 -3.06
CA TRP A 126 12.95 2.07 -4.25
C TRP A 126 13.27 3.51 -3.87
N HIS A 127 14.19 4.14 -4.60
CA HIS A 127 14.42 5.58 -4.53
C HIS A 127 13.99 6.22 -5.85
N LEU A 128 13.05 7.14 -5.80
CA LEU A 128 12.36 7.72 -6.95
C LEU A 128 12.46 9.25 -6.92
N ASP A 129 12.23 9.92 -8.04
CA ASP A 129 12.09 11.39 -8.07
C ASP A 129 10.71 11.81 -7.51
N PRO A 130 10.66 12.47 -6.33
CA PRO A 130 9.42 12.89 -5.69
C PRO A 130 8.76 14.08 -6.37
N LYS A 131 9.48 14.85 -7.20
CA LYS A 131 8.94 16.08 -7.80
C LYS A 131 8.01 15.80 -8.98
N ASN A 132 8.19 14.66 -9.63
CA ASN A 132 7.47 14.27 -10.84
C ASN A 132 6.69 12.96 -10.63
N TYR A 133 6.21 12.68 -9.41
CA TYR A 133 5.57 11.41 -9.09
C TYR A 133 4.34 11.11 -9.98
N GLU A 134 3.63 12.12 -10.47
CA GLU A 134 2.45 11.95 -11.33
C GLU A 134 2.78 11.42 -12.73
N SER A 135 3.95 11.75 -13.25
CA SER A 135 4.43 11.38 -14.59
C SER A 135 5.59 10.38 -14.57
N SER A 136 5.92 9.85 -13.40
CA SER A 136 7.02 8.89 -13.23
C SER A 136 6.68 7.55 -13.87
N GLU A 137 7.36 7.22 -14.98
CA GLU A 137 7.26 5.90 -15.62
C GLU A 137 7.80 4.79 -14.71
N GLU A 138 8.76 5.09 -13.82
CA GLU A 138 9.27 4.11 -12.85
C GLU A 138 8.22 3.76 -11.79
N LEU A 139 7.56 4.78 -11.21
CA LEU A 139 6.45 4.54 -10.28
C LEU A 139 5.32 3.78 -10.96
N LYS A 140 4.98 4.15 -12.21
CA LYS A 140 3.97 3.44 -12.99
C LYS A 140 4.33 1.97 -13.19
N LYS A 141 5.58 1.66 -13.54
CA LYS A 141 6.06 0.28 -13.69
C LYS A 141 5.96 -0.48 -12.37
N ILE A 142 6.40 0.10 -11.25
CA ILE A 142 6.28 -0.54 -9.92
C ILE A 142 4.81 -0.85 -9.60
N ARG A 143 3.90 0.10 -9.89
CA ARG A 143 2.46 -0.08 -9.66
C ARG A 143 1.86 -1.16 -10.55
N GLU A 144 2.25 -1.23 -11.82
CA GLU A 144 1.80 -2.27 -12.75
C GLU A 144 2.31 -3.65 -12.33
N ASP A 145 3.61 -3.77 -12.04
CA ASP A 145 4.26 -5.03 -11.64
C ASP A 145 3.69 -5.59 -10.32
N ARG A 146 3.27 -4.70 -9.41
CA ARG A 146 2.74 -5.08 -8.08
C ARG A 146 1.22 -4.98 -7.94
N GLY A 147 0.52 -4.52 -8.97
CA GLY A 147 -0.94 -4.39 -8.97
C GLY A 147 -1.50 -3.24 -8.11
N TYR A 148 -0.70 -2.21 -7.84
CA TYR A 148 -1.10 -1.05 -7.03
C TYR A 148 -2.03 -0.10 -7.80
N ASN A 149 -3.32 -0.39 -7.73
CA ASN A 149 -4.37 0.28 -8.50
C ASN A 149 -5.08 1.41 -7.73
N TYR A 150 -4.82 1.57 -6.43
CA TYR A 150 -5.33 2.67 -5.61
C TYR A 150 -4.18 3.49 -5.02
N MET A 151 -4.38 4.81 -4.92
CA MET A 151 -3.48 5.71 -4.19
C MET A 151 -4.22 6.89 -3.57
N ASP A 152 -3.68 7.40 -2.47
CA ASP A 152 -4.03 8.71 -1.92
C ASP A 152 -2.81 9.40 -1.28
N LEU A 153 -3.01 10.61 -0.77
CA LEU A 153 -1.99 11.40 -0.10
C LEU A 153 -2.33 11.57 1.37
N LEU A 154 -1.34 11.35 2.24
CA LEU A 154 -1.39 11.61 3.67
C LEU A 154 -0.31 12.62 4.03
N GLU A 155 -0.71 13.79 4.53
CA GLU A 155 0.22 14.80 5.03
C GLU A 155 0.11 14.89 6.55
N LEU A 156 1.16 14.50 7.28
CA LEU A 156 1.21 14.55 8.74
C LEU A 156 2.01 15.77 9.18
N CYS A 157 1.31 16.73 9.77
CA CYS A 157 1.83 17.98 10.31
C CYS A 157 0.90 18.43 11.44
N PRO A 158 1.42 19.01 12.55
CA PRO A 158 0.58 19.61 13.56
C PRO A 158 -0.44 20.59 12.95
N GLY A 159 -1.73 20.36 13.22
CA GLY A 159 -2.82 21.22 12.73
C GLY A 159 -3.33 20.95 11.30
N LYS A 160 -2.70 20.06 10.52
CA LYS A 160 -3.19 19.68 9.17
C LYS A 160 -4.13 18.48 9.15
N VAL A 161 -4.11 17.65 10.19
CA VAL A 161 -4.89 16.40 10.25
C VAL A 161 -5.78 16.38 11.48
N GLU A 162 -7.05 16.00 11.28
CA GLU A 162 -7.96 15.74 12.39
C GLU A 162 -7.47 14.55 13.23
N ASN A 163 -7.63 14.65 14.55
CA ASN A 163 -7.17 13.64 15.51
C ASN A 163 -5.67 13.30 15.35
N TYR A 164 -4.85 14.28 14.98
CA TYR A 164 -3.40 14.14 14.75
C TYR A 164 -2.68 13.33 15.84
N GLU A 165 -2.85 13.70 17.11
CA GLU A 165 -2.21 13.02 18.25
C GLU A 165 -2.65 11.57 18.41
N GLU A 166 -3.96 11.31 18.25
CA GLU A 166 -4.51 9.95 18.33
C GLU A 166 -4.00 9.09 17.15
N LYS A 167 -3.93 9.66 15.95
CA LYS A 167 -3.36 9.00 14.77
C LYS A 167 -1.90 8.64 14.99
N LEU A 168 -1.07 9.58 15.46
CA LEU A 168 0.34 9.30 15.75
C LEU A 168 0.50 8.21 16.82
N LYS A 169 -0.33 8.24 17.87
CA LYS A 169 -0.33 7.19 18.90
C LYS A 169 -0.70 5.83 18.32
N ASN A 170 -1.68 5.77 17.42
CA ASN A 170 -2.09 4.53 16.76
C ASN A 170 -1.02 4.03 15.79
N PHE A 171 -0.39 4.90 15.02
CA PHE A 171 0.72 4.55 14.13
C PHE A 171 1.94 4.03 14.89
N TYR A 172 2.25 4.59 16.07
CA TYR A 172 3.39 4.17 16.85
C TYR A 172 3.16 2.92 17.70
N ARG A 173 1.90 2.54 17.93
CA ARG A 173 1.59 1.29 18.61
C ARG A 173 1.98 0.12 17.70
N GLU A 174 2.78 -0.82 18.20
CA GLU A 174 3.20 -1.99 17.42
C GLU A 174 2.00 -2.81 16.90
N HIS A 175 1.94 -2.99 15.57
CA HIS A 175 0.82 -3.62 14.89
C HIS A 175 1.24 -4.38 13.62
N ILE A 176 0.29 -5.11 13.05
CA ILE A 176 0.37 -5.70 11.70
C ILE A 176 -0.79 -5.20 10.84
N HIS A 177 -0.64 -5.37 9.53
CA HIS A 177 -1.71 -5.31 8.55
C HIS A 177 -1.91 -6.65 7.85
N ALA A 178 -3.14 -6.89 7.37
CA ALA A 178 -3.49 -8.08 6.58
C ALA A 178 -2.94 -8.00 5.15
N ASP A 179 -2.69 -6.78 4.67
CA ASP A 179 -2.15 -6.43 3.36
C ASP A 179 -0.81 -5.70 3.51
N GLU A 180 -0.13 -5.44 2.38
CA GLU A 180 1.09 -4.65 2.35
C GLU A 180 0.85 -3.19 2.81
N GLU A 181 1.79 -2.64 3.58
CA GLU A 181 1.85 -1.22 3.88
C GLU A 181 2.85 -0.55 2.93
N ILE A 182 2.33 0.14 1.92
CA ILE A 182 3.15 0.84 0.91
C ILE A 182 3.14 2.34 1.17
N ARG A 183 4.33 2.94 1.27
CA ARG A 183 4.51 4.38 1.50
C ARG A 183 5.62 4.92 0.61
N TYR A 184 5.30 5.99 -0.12
CA TYR A 184 6.26 6.75 -0.89
C TYR A 184 6.36 8.17 -0.33
N CYS A 185 7.53 8.53 0.19
CA CYS A 185 7.78 9.79 0.86
C CYS A 185 8.02 10.91 -0.17
N LEU A 186 7.06 11.82 -0.27
CA LEU A 186 7.08 12.94 -1.22
C LEU A 186 7.72 14.18 -0.64
N GLU A 187 7.56 14.42 0.67
CA GLU A 187 8.14 15.57 1.40
C GLU A 187 8.39 15.19 2.86
N GLY A 188 9.39 15.78 3.50
CA GLY A 188 9.70 15.55 4.91
C GLY A 188 10.35 14.18 5.18
N SER A 189 10.14 13.64 6.39
CA SER A 189 10.78 12.41 6.83
C SER A 189 10.10 11.78 8.05
N GLY A 190 10.40 10.49 8.29
CA GLY A 190 9.90 9.75 9.45
C GLY A 190 10.56 8.38 9.61
N TYR A 191 10.20 7.69 10.69
CA TYR A 191 10.74 6.38 11.02
C TYR A 191 9.68 5.30 10.88
N PHE A 192 10.02 4.25 10.16
CA PHE A 192 9.37 2.95 10.27
C PHE A 192 10.25 2.04 11.13
N ASP A 193 9.73 1.59 12.27
CA ASP A 193 10.38 0.55 13.05
C ASP A 193 9.74 -0.80 12.66
N VAL A 194 10.57 -1.80 12.38
CA VAL A 194 10.15 -3.18 12.04
C VAL A 194 10.86 -4.20 12.92
N ARG A 195 10.20 -5.32 13.20
CA ARG A 195 10.84 -6.46 13.89
C ARG A 195 11.67 -7.29 12.91
N ASP A 196 12.87 -7.64 13.31
CA ASP A 196 13.68 -8.64 12.60
C ASP A 196 13.29 -10.08 12.99
N LYS A 197 14.08 -11.06 12.53
CA LYS A 197 13.85 -12.50 12.79
C LYS A 197 13.99 -12.86 14.27
N ASP A 198 14.78 -12.10 15.02
CA ASP A 198 15.04 -12.30 16.44
C ASP A 198 14.13 -11.39 17.31
N ASP A 199 13.07 -10.83 16.72
CA ASP A 199 12.13 -9.93 17.35
C ASP A 199 12.78 -8.64 17.89
N THR A 200 13.88 -8.20 17.27
CA THR A 200 14.57 -6.95 17.60
C THR A 200 14.11 -5.81 16.70
N TRP A 201 14.00 -4.59 17.24
CA TRP A 201 13.63 -3.41 16.47
C TRP A 201 14.76 -2.93 15.56
N ILE A 202 14.45 -2.82 14.27
CA ILE A 202 15.20 -2.07 13.27
C ILE A 202 14.42 -0.79 12.96
N ARG A 203 15.06 0.36 13.09
CA ARG A 203 14.54 1.65 12.63
C ARG A 203 15.00 1.92 11.21
N ILE A 204 14.07 2.30 10.35
CA ILE A 204 14.28 2.68 8.95
C ILE A 204 13.90 4.15 8.81
N TRP A 205 14.84 4.99 8.43
CA TRP A 205 14.60 6.42 8.21
C TRP A 205 14.25 6.69 6.77
N ILE A 206 12.98 7.01 6.52
CA ILE A 206 12.49 7.39 5.19
C ILE A 206 12.53 8.91 5.03
N LYS A 207 12.99 9.35 3.87
CA LYS A 207 13.14 10.74 3.46
C LYS A 207 12.53 10.95 2.07
N GLU A 208 12.47 12.20 1.63
CA GLU A 208 12.02 12.58 0.29
C GLU A 208 12.64 11.67 -0.81
N GLY A 209 11.79 11.05 -1.63
CA GLY A 209 12.20 10.11 -2.69
C GLY A 209 12.16 8.63 -2.28
N ASP A 210 12.03 8.32 -0.99
CA ASP A 210 12.06 6.94 -0.52
C ASP A 210 10.68 6.28 -0.61
N MET A 211 10.59 5.17 -1.34
CA MET A 211 9.42 4.29 -1.37
C MET A 211 9.74 2.98 -0.66
N ILE A 212 8.92 2.64 0.34
CA ILE A 212 9.04 1.41 1.13
C ILE A 212 7.75 0.57 1.03
N VAL A 213 7.93 -0.75 1.02
CA VAL A 213 6.85 -1.72 1.15
C VAL A 213 7.13 -2.59 2.37
N LEU A 214 6.25 -2.53 3.36
CA LEU A 214 6.25 -3.48 4.47
C LEU A 214 5.32 -4.64 4.14
N PRO A 215 5.78 -5.90 4.20
CA PRO A 215 4.97 -7.05 3.82
C PRO A 215 3.82 -7.28 4.82
N ALA A 216 2.70 -7.82 4.32
CA ALA A 216 1.60 -8.24 5.17
C ALA A 216 2.08 -9.14 6.32
N GLY A 217 1.57 -8.92 7.53
CA GLY A 217 1.92 -9.71 8.72
C GLY A 217 3.23 -9.36 9.43
N ILE A 218 4.02 -8.41 8.94
CA ILE A 218 5.20 -7.90 9.68
C ILE A 218 4.77 -7.01 10.85
N TYR A 219 5.37 -7.21 12.02
CA TYR A 219 5.22 -6.26 13.12
C TYR A 219 6.01 -4.99 12.82
N HIS A 220 5.31 -3.87 12.86
CA HIS A 220 5.89 -2.57 12.61
C HIS A 220 5.17 -1.48 13.39
N ARG A 221 5.75 -0.28 13.34
CA ARG A 221 5.17 0.97 13.83
C ARG A 221 5.78 2.15 13.07
N PHE A 222 5.09 3.28 13.10
CA PHE A 222 5.55 4.52 12.49
C PHE A 222 5.57 5.67 13.50
N THR A 223 6.59 6.51 13.40
CA THR A 223 6.64 7.82 14.08
C THR A 223 7.25 8.87 13.16
N LEU A 224 6.86 10.12 13.36
CA LEU A 224 7.63 11.24 12.82
C LEU A 224 9.02 11.26 13.46
N ASP A 225 9.98 11.87 12.77
CA ASP A 225 11.23 12.30 13.40
C ASP A 225 11.07 13.71 14.00
N THR A 226 12.16 14.30 14.48
CA THR A 226 12.15 15.62 15.11
C THR A 226 11.73 16.77 14.19
N SER A 227 11.69 16.57 12.86
CA SER A 227 11.16 17.57 11.92
C SER A 227 9.63 17.74 12.03
N ASN A 228 8.93 16.74 12.58
CA ASN A 228 7.47 16.71 12.74
C ASN A 228 6.68 16.92 11.44
N TYR A 229 7.24 16.52 10.31
CA TYR A 229 6.59 16.68 9.01
C TYR A 229 6.88 15.52 8.07
N VAL A 230 5.83 14.94 7.51
CA VAL A 230 5.95 14.04 6.35
C VAL A 230 4.73 14.14 5.44
N LYS A 231 4.95 14.02 4.14
CA LYS A 231 3.91 13.83 3.13
C LYS A 231 4.16 12.51 2.42
N LEU A 232 3.23 11.59 2.56
CA LEU A 232 3.31 10.24 2.02
C LEU A 232 2.25 10.04 0.95
N MET A 233 2.65 9.50 -0.19
CA MET A 233 1.72 8.77 -1.05
C MET A 233 1.54 7.38 -0.47
N ARG A 234 0.28 6.97 -0.28
CA ARG A 234 -0.08 5.62 0.16
C ARG A 234 -0.62 4.86 -1.04
N LEU A 235 -0.13 3.64 -1.27
CA LEU A 235 -0.55 2.79 -2.40
C LEU A 235 -1.19 1.50 -1.88
N PHE A 236 -2.14 0.94 -2.64
CA PHE A 236 -2.86 -0.29 -2.27
C PHE A 236 -3.19 -1.15 -3.48
N ILE A 237 -3.37 -2.44 -3.19
CA ILE A 237 -4.05 -3.38 -4.08
C ILE A 237 -5.55 -3.34 -3.72
N GLY A 238 -6.38 -2.79 -4.61
CA GLY A 238 -7.81 -2.65 -4.39
C GLY A 238 -8.18 -1.48 -3.47
N GLU A 239 -9.40 -1.50 -2.95
CA GLU A 239 -9.84 -0.51 -1.96
C GLU A 239 -9.07 -0.69 -0.64
N PRO A 240 -8.58 0.39 -0.02
CA PRO A 240 -7.70 0.28 1.12
C PRO A 240 -8.43 -0.22 2.37
N VAL A 241 -7.88 -1.26 3.01
CA VAL A 241 -8.28 -1.72 4.34
C VAL A 241 -7.23 -1.25 5.36
N TRP A 242 -7.56 -0.19 6.10
CA TRP A 242 -6.66 0.45 7.06
C TRP A 242 -6.57 -0.24 8.43
N ALA A 243 -7.13 -1.45 8.57
CA ALA A 243 -7.23 -2.11 9.85
C ALA A 243 -5.84 -2.48 10.39
N ALA A 244 -5.42 -1.81 11.46
CA ALA A 244 -4.24 -2.16 12.23
C ALA A 244 -4.62 -3.16 13.33
N TYR A 245 -3.90 -4.28 13.38
CA TYR A 245 -4.07 -5.29 14.41
C TYR A 245 -2.89 -5.20 15.37
N ASN A 246 -3.14 -4.59 16.54
CA ASN A 246 -2.10 -4.41 17.56
C ASN A 246 -1.59 -5.77 18.06
N ARG A 247 -0.28 -5.88 18.26
CA ARG A 247 0.36 -7.07 18.85
C ARG A 247 -0.28 -7.42 20.21
N PRO A 248 -0.51 -8.71 20.55
CA PRO A 248 -0.16 -9.95 19.83
C PRO A 248 -1.16 -10.33 18.73
N GLN A 249 -0.67 -10.91 17.62
CA GLN A 249 -1.43 -11.35 16.44
C GLN A 249 -0.86 -12.62 15.80
N GLU A 250 -0.27 -13.53 16.58
CA GLU A 250 0.35 -14.74 16.03
C GLU A 250 -0.65 -15.62 15.26
N ASP A 251 -1.91 -15.71 15.70
CA ASP A 251 -2.93 -16.51 15.03
C ASP A 251 -3.52 -15.84 13.76
N HIS A 252 -3.14 -14.59 13.46
CA HIS A 252 -3.65 -13.89 12.29
C HIS A 252 -3.14 -14.55 11.00
N PRO A 253 -3.99 -14.83 9.99
CA PRO A 253 -3.57 -15.53 8.77
C PRO A 253 -2.38 -14.90 8.05
N ALA A 254 -2.37 -13.56 7.92
CA ALA A 254 -1.24 -12.84 7.32
C ALA A 254 0.07 -13.02 8.10
N ARG A 255 0.01 -13.08 9.44
CA ARG A 255 1.18 -13.29 10.30
C ARG A 255 1.74 -14.70 10.12
N GLN A 256 0.87 -15.71 10.09
CA GLN A 256 1.27 -17.11 9.84
C GLN A 256 1.92 -17.28 8.46
N VAL A 257 1.38 -16.64 7.42
CA VAL A 257 1.97 -16.64 6.08
C VAL A 257 3.33 -15.94 6.07
N TYR A 258 3.45 -14.80 6.75
CA TYR A 258 4.70 -14.05 6.87
C TYR A 258 5.80 -14.89 7.52
N ILE A 259 5.53 -15.49 8.69
CA ILE A 259 6.50 -16.35 9.39
C ILE A 259 6.95 -17.53 8.51
N LYS A 260 6.02 -18.23 7.87
CA LYS A 260 6.34 -19.33 6.95
C LYS A 260 7.22 -18.87 5.77
N THR A 261 7.00 -17.66 5.28
CA THR A 261 7.80 -17.07 4.21
C THR A 261 9.22 -16.79 4.69
N LEU A 262 9.40 -16.26 5.90
CA LEU A 262 10.73 -16.02 6.47
C LEU A 262 11.53 -17.32 6.66
N GLU A 263 10.89 -18.39 7.13
CA GLU A 263 11.50 -19.70 7.30
C GLU A 263 11.90 -20.32 5.94
N SER A 264 11.08 -20.13 4.91
CA SER A 264 11.31 -20.66 3.56
C SER A 264 12.36 -19.86 2.78
N SER A 265 12.49 -18.55 3.06
CA SER A 265 13.40 -17.63 2.37
C SER A 265 14.87 -17.79 2.77
N GLY A 266 15.17 -18.73 3.68
CA GLY A 266 16.52 -19.30 3.82
C GLY A 266 17.06 -19.95 2.52
N VAL A 267 16.21 -20.11 1.50
CA VAL A 267 16.58 -20.42 0.13
C VAL A 267 16.41 -19.15 -0.73
N ALA A 268 17.53 -18.52 -1.06
CA ALA A 268 17.61 -17.23 -1.74
C ALA A 268 16.72 -17.12 -2.98
N VAL A 269 15.77 -16.18 -2.98
CA VAL A 269 15.07 -15.72 -4.18
C VAL A 269 15.84 -14.53 -4.72
N LYS A 270 16.46 -14.68 -5.90
CA LYS A 270 17.12 -13.56 -6.59
C LYS A 270 16.07 -12.51 -6.95
N ALA A 271 16.22 -11.30 -6.43
CA ALA A 271 15.58 -10.13 -7.01
C ALA A 271 16.16 -9.89 -8.41
N HIS A 272 15.28 -9.72 -9.40
CA HIS A 272 15.62 -9.36 -10.78
C HIS A 272 15.79 -7.85 -10.93
#